data_AF-Q8T5Y6-F1
#
_entry.id   AF-Q8T5Y6-F1
#
_cell.length_a   1.000
_cell.length_b   1.000
_cell.length_c   1.000
_cell.angle_alpha   90.00
_cell.angle_beta   90.00
_cell.angle_gamma   90.00
#
_symmetry.space_group_name_H-M   'P 1'
#
loop_
_entity.id
_entity.type
_entity.pdbx_description
1 polymer ?
#
loop_
_entity_poly.entity_id
_entity_poly.type
_entity_poly.pdbx_seq_one_letter_code
_entity_poly.pdbx_strand_id
1 'polypeptide(L)'
;CINGFCVCEPDYIGDRCEINRKDFKFPDIQSCKYNPCVNNATCIDLKNSGYSCHCPLGFYGLNCEQHLLCTPTTCANGGTCE
;
A
#
# COMPACT_ATOMS: atom_id res chain seq x y z
N CYS A 1 2.37 7.58 -15.89
CA CYS A 1 3.14 7.48 -14.65
C CYS A 1 3.82 8.83 -14.37
N ILE A 2 3.01 9.84 -14.08
CA ILE A 2 3.38 11.16 -13.58
C ILE A 2 3.49 11.10 -12.04
N ASN A 3 2.80 10.15 -11.38
CA ASN A 3 2.88 9.94 -9.92
C ASN A 3 3.21 8.50 -9.46
N GLY A 4 3.19 7.53 -10.37
CA GLY A 4 3.75 6.19 -10.17
C GLY A 4 2.93 5.23 -9.32
N PHE A 5 1.63 5.46 -9.15
CA PHE A 5 0.71 4.57 -8.44
C PHE A 5 -0.40 4.06 -9.36
N CYS A 6 -0.97 2.89 -9.05
CA CYS A 6 -2.11 2.36 -9.78
C CYS A 6 -3.42 2.97 -9.25
N VAL A 7 -4.21 3.53 -10.16
CA VAL A 7 -5.61 3.88 -9.90
C VAL A 7 -6.45 2.63 -10.17
N CYS A 8 -7.08 2.10 -9.14
CA CYS A 8 -7.84 0.85 -9.18
C CYS A 8 -9.32 1.08 -9.45
N GLU A 9 -9.95 0.08 -10.08
CA GLU A 9 -11.40 -0.05 -10.14
C GLU A 9 -12.01 -0.23 -8.72
N PRO A 10 -13.28 0.14 -8.48
CA PRO A 10 -13.89 0.22 -7.14
C PRO A 10 -13.85 -1.07 -6.30
N ASP A 11 -13.78 -2.22 -6.97
CA ASP A 11 -13.76 -3.55 -6.36
C ASP A 11 -12.34 -4.09 -6.13
N TYR A 12 -11.31 -3.37 -6.56
CA TYR A 12 -9.91 -3.78 -6.44
C TYR A 12 -9.11 -2.78 -5.60
N ILE A 13 -8.19 -3.33 -4.83
CA ILE A 13 -7.24 -2.59 -4.01
C ILE A 13 -5.87 -3.27 -4.10
N GLY A 14 -4.91 -2.75 -3.36
CA GLY A 14 -3.53 -3.17 -3.46
C GLY A 14 -2.80 -2.32 -4.48
N ASP A 15 -1.49 -2.43 -4.39
CA ASP A 15 -0.52 -1.56 -5.05
C ASP A 15 -0.50 -1.75 -6.56
N ARG A 16 -0.99 -2.90 -7.03
CA ARG A 16 -1.19 -3.24 -8.42
C ARG A 16 -2.66 -3.54 -8.74
N CYS A 17 -3.61 -3.17 -7.88
CA CYS A 17 -5.02 -3.53 -8.02
C CYS A 17 -5.24 -5.05 -8.10
N GLU A 18 -4.37 -5.83 -7.48
CA GLU A 18 -4.33 -7.29 -7.53
C GLU A 18 -5.25 -7.96 -6.51
N ILE A 19 -5.69 -7.20 -5.51
CA ILE A 19 -6.49 -7.71 -4.40
C ILE A 19 -7.96 -7.30 -4.61
N ASN A 20 -8.89 -8.25 -4.53
CA ASN A 20 -10.30 -7.89 -4.48
C ASN A 20 -10.63 -7.31 -3.11
N ARG A 21 -11.28 -6.14 -3.07
CA ARG A 21 -11.64 -5.43 -1.84
C ARG A 21 -12.51 -6.28 -0.90
N LYS A 22 -13.33 -7.19 -1.43
CA LYS A 22 -14.19 -8.08 -0.63
C LYS A 22 -13.43 -9.22 0.03
N ASP A 23 -12.28 -9.57 -0.52
CA ASP A 23 -11.40 -10.63 -0.01
C ASP A 23 -10.33 -10.07 0.95
N PHE A 24 -10.19 -8.74 1.01
CA PHE A 24 -9.25 -8.08 1.92
C PHE A 24 -9.78 -8.09 3.36
N LYS A 25 -9.30 -9.08 4.11
CA LYS A 25 -9.45 -9.12 5.55
C LYS A 25 -8.35 -8.25 6.16
N PHE A 26 -8.72 -7.13 6.79
CA PHE A 26 -7.77 -6.31 7.54
C PHE A 26 -7.03 -7.21 8.54
N PRO A 27 -5.70 -7.38 8.41
CA PRO A 27 -4.94 -8.15 9.39
C PRO A 27 -5.08 -7.46 10.74
N ASP A 28 -5.19 -8.27 11.80
CA ASP A 28 -5.34 -7.80 13.18
C ASP A 28 -4.37 -6.65 13.46
N ILE A 29 -4.95 -5.49 13.76
CA ILE A 29 -4.29 -4.21 13.97
C ILE A 29 -3.05 -4.37 14.85
N GLN A 30 -1.86 -4.29 14.25
CA GLN A 30 -0.59 -4.30 14.99
C GLN A 30 -0.09 -2.87 15.17
N SER A 31 -0.12 -2.34 16.40
CA SER A 31 0.44 -1.02 16.73
C SER A 31 1.92 -0.87 16.33
N CYS A 32 2.42 0.37 16.30
CA CYS A 32 3.84 0.66 16.05
C CYS A 32 4.81 -0.01 17.02
N LYS A 33 4.34 -0.54 18.16
CA LYS A 33 5.11 -1.35 19.11
C LYS A 33 5.87 -2.52 18.45
N TYR A 34 5.35 -3.07 17.36
CA TYR A 34 5.96 -4.22 16.67
C TYR A 34 6.92 -3.81 15.54
N ASN A 35 7.18 -2.51 15.36
CA ASN A 35 7.94 -1.96 14.24
C ASN A 35 7.51 -2.55 12.88
N PRO A 36 6.22 -2.43 12.53
CA PRO A 36 5.71 -2.99 11.29
C PRO A 36 6.32 -2.33 10.05
N CYS A 37 6.62 -1.03 10.09
CA CYS A 37 7.15 -0.30 8.93
C CYS A 37 8.60 -0.69 8.62
N VAL A 38 8.89 -0.96 7.34
CA VAL A 38 10.22 -1.33 6.84
C VAL A 38 10.78 -0.21 5.95
N ASN A 39 11.98 -0.44 5.38
CA ASN A 39 12.63 0.50 4.45
C ASN A 39 12.80 1.92 4.99
N ASN A 40 13.12 2.05 6.28
CA ASN A 40 13.36 3.33 6.94
C ASN A 40 12.12 4.24 7.00
N ALA A 41 10.91 3.65 6.94
CA ALA A 41 9.65 4.35 7.09
C ALA A 41 9.33 4.70 8.55
N THR A 42 8.54 5.76 8.74
CA THR A 42 8.14 6.22 10.09
C THR A 42 6.77 5.66 10.45
N CYS A 43 6.67 4.93 11.56
CA CYS A 43 5.40 4.41 12.06
C CYS A 43 4.64 5.44 12.89
N ILE A 44 3.33 5.56 12.66
CA ILE A 44 2.42 6.46 13.37
C ILE A 44 1.25 5.64 13.93
N ASP A 45 1.06 5.64 15.25
CA ASP A 45 -0.09 4.98 15.88
C ASP A 45 -1.39 5.77 15.63
N LEU A 46 -2.41 5.06 15.15
CA LEU A 46 -3.76 5.57 14.92
C LEU A 46 -4.67 5.11 16.07
N LYS A 47 -5.07 6.07 16.92
CA LYS A 47 -5.77 5.85 18.20
C LYS A 47 -6.91 4.82 18.20
N ASN A 48 -7.65 4.65 17.10
CA ASN A 48 -8.83 3.78 17.03
C ASN A 48 -8.78 2.73 15.90
N SER A 49 -7.72 2.69 15.09
CA SER A 49 -7.73 1.94 13.82
C SER A 49 -6.40 1.30 13.45
N GLY A 50 -5.39 1.42 14.31
CA GLY A 50 -4.13 0.69 14.19
C GLY A 50 -2.91 1.56 14.01
N TYR A 51 -2.19 1.39 12.92
CA TYR A 51 -0.99 2.16 12.62
C TYR A 51 -0.99 2.58 11.15
N SER A 52 -0.16 3.56 10.83
CA SER A 52 0.13 3.98 9.48
C SER A 52 1.64 4.17 9.33
N CYS A 53 2.19 3.74 8.20
CA CYS A 53 3.59 3.98 7.87
C CYS A 53 3.72 5.16 6.91
N HIS A 54 4.57 6.12 7.26
CA HIS A 54 5.00 7.18 6.36
C HIS A 54 6.21 6.69 5.56
N CYS A 55 5.97 6.33 4.30
CA CYS A 55 6.97 5.74 3.43
C CYS A 55 7.91 6.79 2.82
N PRO A 56 9.21 6.48 2.69
CA PRO A 56 10.14 7.31 1.93
C PRO A 56 9.86 7.25 0.42
N LEU A 57 10.42 8.20 -0.31
CA LEU A 57 10.20 8.32 -1.75
C LEU A 57 10.63 7.05 -2.48
N GLY A 58 9.76 6.52 -3.33
CA GLY A 58 9.99 5.26 -4.05
C GLY A 58 9.53 4.01 -3.31
N PHE A 59 8.95 4.15 -2.11
CA PHE A 59 8.40 3.04 -1.33
C PHE A 59 6.92 3.27 -0.99
N TYR A 60 6.18 2.18 -0.86
CA TYR A 60 4.74 2.16 -0.62
C TYR A 60 4.30 0.78 -0.10
N GLY A 61 3.00 0.56 0.09
CA GLY A 61 2.45 -0.59 0.83
C GLY A 61 2.14 -0.27 2.29
N LEU A 62 1.44 -1.19 2.98
CA LEU A 62 0.99 -0.99 4.36
C LEU A 62 2.17 -0.76 5.33
N ASN A 63 3.27 -1.44 5.04
CA ASN A 63 4.49 -1.45 5.84
C ASN A 63 5.64 -0.73 5.10
N CYS A 64 5.38 -0.07 3.97
CA CYS A 64 6.42 0.49 3.09
C CYS A 64 7.38 -0.58 2.53
N GLU A 65 6.90 -1.81 2.40
CA GLU A 65 7.65 -2.98 1.93
C GLU A 65 7.78 -3.03 0.41
N GLN A 66 6.94 -2.30 -0.31
CA GLN A 66 6.90 -2.32 -1.77
C GLN A 66 7.70 -1.16 -2.37
N HIS A 67 8.26 -1.38 -3.56
CA HIS A 67 9.03 -0.39 -4.32
C HIS A 67 8.22 0.10 -5.53
N LEU A 68 8.19 1.42 -5.74
CA LEU A 68 7.57 2.02 -6.91
C LEU A 68 8.30 1.53 -8.18
N LEU A 69 7.71 0.57 -8.88
CA LEU A 69 8.22 -0.03 -10.12
C LEU A 69 7.26 0.33 -11.25
N CYS A 70 7.50 1.44 -11.95
CA CYS A 70 6.68 1.79 -13.10
C CYS A 70 7.17 1.06 -14.36
N THR A 71 6.46 0.02 -14.78
CA THR A 71 6.37 -0.41 -16.17
C THR A 71 4.89 -0.42 -16.59
N PRO A 72 4.56 -0.25 -17.88
CA PRO A 72 3.15 -0.17 -18.33
C PRO A 72 2.32 -1.44 -18.08
N THR A 73 2.93 -2.53 -17.60
CA THR A 73 2.24 -3.79 -17.24
C THR A 73 2.04 -3.97 -15.74
N THR A 74 2.40 -2.99 -14.91
CA THR A 74 2.40 -3.14 -13.45
C THR A 74 0.97 -3.27 -12.89
N CYS A 75 -0.01 -2.47 -13.34
CA CYS A 75 -1.37 -2.50 -12.80
C CYS A 75 -2.18 -3.69 -13.36
N ALA A 76 -2.72 -4.51 -12.47
CA ALA A 76 -3.59 -5.65 -12.75
C ALA A 76 -5.08 -5.22 -12.80
N ASN A 77 -5.95 -6.13 -13.24
CA ASN A 77 -7.41 -5.99 -13.21
C ASN A 77 -7.96 -4.66 -13.78
N GLY A 78 -7.32 -4.12 -14.82
CA GLY A 78 -7.76 -2.89 -15.49
C GLY A 78 -7.33 -1.59 -14.82
N GLY A 79 -6.45 -1.63 -13.80
CA GLY A 79 -5.93 -0.42 -13.17
C GLY A 79 -5.07 0.44 -14.12
N THR A 80 -5.08 1.76 -13.91
CA THR A 80 -4.34 2.74 -14.74
C THR A 80 -3.13 3.30 -13.99
N CYS A 81 -1.95 3.40 -14.65
CA CYS A 81 -0.76 4.02 -14.05
C CYS A 81 -0.76 5.54 -14.24
N GLU A 82 -1.06 6.29 -13.20
CA GLU A 82 -1.04 7.76 -13.22
C GLU A 82 0.26 8.38 -12.74
#